data_AF-K1MD77-F1
#
_entry.id   AF-K1MD77-F1
#
_cell.length_a   1.000
_cell.length_b   1.000
_cell.length_c   1.000
_cell.angle_alpha   90.00
_cell.angle_beta   90.00
_cell.angle_gamma   90.00
#
_symmetry.space_group_name_H-M   'P 1'
#
loop_
_entity.id
_entity.type
_entity.pdbx_description
1 polymer ?
#
loop_
_entity_poly.entity_id
_entity_poly.type
_entity_poly.pdbx_seq_one_letter_code
_entity_poly.pdbx_strand_id
1 'polypeptide(L)'
;MIGIILYLANLLIRYFYYRFSPSIKGKTSNKEALIFSLGGIHGAVTFALAYTLYDLRINVADFHLILVSEITLILLSMIVPTIVFHMILDKDIPDFDQRKEVDRVRVAMIEYAMDQMKKIYLPKKIRKQLKFDLRAQMNQTSMVDFAREIKYTIKQKELPDDQKEFRAEVYRYAFRQERDYLGKIAQQERKYRRGFLALYRQILMSEVVFLDDEND
;
A
#
# COMPACT_ATOMS: atom_id res chain seq x y z
N MET A 1 -33.61 7.37 23.98
CA MET A 1 -34.48 7.46 22.79
C MET A 1 -34.15 8.70 21.94
N ILE A 2 -34.17 9.91 22.51
CA ILE A 2 -33.95 11.17 21.78
C ILE A 2 -32.60 11.21 21.04
N GLY A 3 -31.49 10.83 21.68
CA GLY A 3 -30.17 10.77 21.03
C GLY A 3 -30.10 9.84 19.80
N ILE A 4 -30.85 8.73 19.81
CA ILE A 4 -30.94 7.81 18.67
C ILE A 4 -31.70 8.46 17.51
N ILE A 5 -32.80 9.15 17.81
CA ILE A 5 -33.59 9.89 16.83
C ILE A 5 -32.75 11.01 16.20
N LEU A 6 -32.00 11.75 17.01
CA LEU A 6 -31.09 12.80 16.54
C LEU A 6 -29.99 12.23 15.64
N TYR A 7 -29.43 11.07 15.99
CA TYR A 7 -28.45 10.40 15.15
C TYR A 7 -29.04 10.01 13.78
N LEU A 8 -30.21 9.36 13.77
CA LEU A 8 -30.88 8.95 12.52
C LEU A 8 -31.28 10.16 11.67
N ALA A 9 -31.79 11.22 12.29
CA ALA A 9 -32.12 12.46 11.60
C ALA A 9 -30.89 13.10 10.93
N ASN A 10 -29.76 13.20 11.66
CA ASN A 10 -28.51 13.71 11.09
C ASN A 10 -27.99 12.85 9.94
N LEU A 11 -28.07 11.53 10.08
CA LEU A 11 -27.66 10.60 9.03
C LEU A 11 -28.50 10.77 7.76
N LEU A 12 -29.83 10.91 7.91
CA LEU A 12 -30.75 11.18 6.80
C LEU A 12 -30.49 12.54 6.14
N ILE A 13 -30.35 13.61 6.93
CA ILE A 13 -30.05 14.95 6.43
C ILE A 13 -28.77 14.92 5.60
N ARG A 14 -27.73 14.24 6.10
CA ARG A 14 -26.44 14.15 5.41
C ARG A 14 -26.49 13.29 4.16
N TYR A 15 -27.25 12.21 4.18
CA TYR A 15 -27.53 11.39 3.01
C TYR A 15 -28.23 12.19 1.91
N PHE A 16 -29.30 12.91 2.26
CA PHE A 16 -30.04 13.76 1.32
C PHE A 16 -29.23 14.94 0.84
N TYR A 17 -28.42 15.56 1.70
CA TYR A 17 -27.50 16.63 1.32
C TYR A 17 -26.56 16.16 0.21
N TYR A 18 -25.88 15.02 0.39
CA TYR A 18 -24.99 14.48 -0.64
C TYR A 18 -25.75 14.10 -1.93
N ARG A 19 -26.95 13.55 -1.79
CA ARG A 19 -27.79 13.13 -2.93
C ARG A 19 -28.27 14.29 -3.79
N PHE A 20 -28.64 15.41 -3.16
CA PHE A 20 -29.24 16.57 -3.83
C PHE A 20 -28.28 17.75 -4.03
N SER A 21 -27.05 17.67 -3.51
CA SER A 21 -26.06 18.73 -3.67
C SER A 21 -25.73 18.98 -5.15
N PRO A 22 -25.96 20.20 -5.67
CA PRO A 22 -25.71 20.53 -7.07
C PRO A 22 -24.23 20.40 -7.48
N SER A 23 -23.31 20.51 -6.51
CA SER A 23 -21.86 20.42 -6.71
C SER A 23 -21.34 19.01 -6.99
N ILE A 24 -22.16 17.97 -6.76
CA ILE A 24 -21.81 16.54 -6.92
C ILE A 24 -22.66 15.90 -8.03
N LYS A 25 -23.13 16.70 -8.99
CA LYS A 25 -23.89 16.19 -10.14
C LYS A 25 -22.98 15.41 -11.09
N GLY A 26 -23.26 14.10 -11.23
CA GLY A 26 -22.69 13.26 -12.29
C GLY A 26 -22.07 11.93 -11.85
N LYS A 27 -21.89 11.68 -10.53
CA LYS A 27 -21.25 10.46 -10.00
C LYS A 27 -21.96 9.87 -8.76
N THR A 28 -23.28 10.01 -8.65
CA THR A 28 -23.99 9.68 -7.41
C THR A 28 -24.34 8.20 -7.29
N SER A 29 -23.38 7.37 -6.89
CA SER A 29 -23.67 6.01 -6.43
C SER A 29 -24.31 6.04 -5.03
N ASN A 30 -25.40 5.29 -4.82
CA ASN A 30 -26.05 5.18 -3.50
C ASN A 30 -25.07 4.69 -2.42
N LYS A 31 -24.07 3.87 -2.81
CA LYS A 31 -23.00 3.39 -1.93
C LYS A 31 -22.13 4.54 -1.43
N GLU A 32 -21.77 5.47 -2.29
CA GLU A 32 -20.93 6.63 -1.94
C GLU A 32 -21.69 7.61 -1.04
N ALA A 33 -22.97 7.84 -1.31
CA ALA A 33 -23.83 8.68 -0.47
C ALA A 33 -23.97 8.10 0.95
N LEU A 34 -24.10 6.78 1.05
CA LEU A 34 -24.20 6.08 2.31
C LEU A 34 -22.87 6.11 3.08
N ILE A 35 -21.73 5.87 2.40
CA ILE A 35 -20.39 6.00 2.99
C ILE A 35 -20.16 7.43 3.50
N PHE A 36 -20.52 8.44 2.69
CA PHE A 36 -20.43 9.83 3.09
C PHE A 36 -21.29 10.10 4.33
N SER A 37 -22.54 9.66 4.36
CA SER A 37 -23.45 9.92 5.49
C SER A 37 -22.96 9.34 6.81
N LEU A 38 -22.32 8.16 6.78
CA LEU A 38 -21.76 7.48 7.94
C LEU A 38 -20.43 8.09 8.42
N GLY A 39 -19.65 8.74 7.56
CA GLY A 39 -18.31 9.26 7.90
C GLY A 39 -18.30 10.55 8.72
N GLY A 40 -19.29 10.80 9.57
CA GLY A 40 -19.59 12.10 10.20
C GLY A 40 -19.59 11.94 11.68
N ILE A 41 -18.37 11.87 12.21
CA ILE A 41 -18.16 11.60 13.62
C ILE A 41 -18.36 12.91 14.38
N HIS A 42 -19.29 12.89 15.32
CA HIS A 42 -19.46 13.99 16.26
C HIS A 42 -18.42 13.81 17.37
N GLY A 43 -17.85 14.89 17.86
CA GLY A 43 -16.68 14.82 18.72
C GLY A 43 -16.67 15.91 19.79
N ALA A 44 -15.46 16.26 20.23
CA ALA A 44 -15.25 17.19 21.34
C ALA A 44 -15.92 18.57 21.13
N VAL A 45 -16.00 19.05 19.89
CA VAL A 45 -16.62 20.35 19.57
C VAL A 45 -18.11 20.36 19.83
N THR A 46 -18.83 19.29 19.44
CA THR A 46 -20.27 19.17 19.71
C THR A 46 -20.47 19.14 21.23
N PHE A 47 -19.73 18.26 21.91
CA PHE A 47 -19.84 18.09 23.36
C PHE A 47 -19.58 19.38 24.15
N ALA A 48 -18.58 20.17 23.73
CA ALA A 48 -18.30 21.46 24.33
C ALA A 48 -19.48 22.44 24.15
N LEU A 49 -20.13 22.45 22.98
CA LEU A 49 -21.31 23.28 22.72
C LEU A 49 -22.51 22.84 23.55
N ALA A 50 -22.72 21.54 23.74
CA ALA A 50 -23.72 21.03 24.68
C ALA A 50 -23.48 21.55 26.10
N TYR A 51 -22.22 21.57 26.51
CA TYR A 51 -21.83 21.98 27.85
C TYR A 51 -22.01 23.48 28.07
N THR A 52 -21.81 24.33 27.06
CA THR A 52 -22.07 25.77 27.21
C THR A 52 -23.56 26.10 27.41
N LEU A 53 -24.49 25.22 27.01
CA LEU A 53 -25.91 25.37 27.34
C LEU A 53 -26.20 25.27 28.85
N TYR A 54 -25.27 24.72 29.65
CA TYR A 54 -25.35 24.72 31.11
C TYR A 54 -25.43 26.14 31.68
N ASP A 55 -24.68 27.08 31.10
CA ASP A 55 -24.60 28.47 31.57
C ASP A 55 -25.87 29.29 31.24
N LEU A 56 -26.76 28.78 30.38
CA LEU A 56 -27.94 29.48 29.87
C LEU A 56 -29.21 29.34 30.74
N ARG A 57 -29.09 28.92 32.02
CA ARG A 57 -30.22 28.85 32.99
C ARG A 57 -31.43 28.03 32.49
N ILE A 58 -31.18 26.97 31.73
CA ILE A 58 -32.20 25.98 31.35
C ILE A 58 -32.55 25.15 32.60
N ASN A 59 -33.79 24.64 32.68
CA ASN A 59 -34.21 23.72 33.73
C ASN A 59 -33.22 22.52 33.82
N VAL A 60 -32.78 22.18 35.02
CA VAL A 60 -31.73 21.16 35.26
C VAL A 60 -32.10 19.81 34.63
N ALA A 61 -33.39 19.47 34.61
CA ALA A 61 -33.89 18.25 33.98
C ALA A 61 -33.70 18.23 32.46
N ASP A 62 -33.94 19.36 31.78
CA ASP A 62 -33.80 19.47 30.32
C ASP A 62 -32.32 19.47 29.91
N PHE A 63 -31.45 20.04 30.74
CA PHE A 63 -30.00 20.00 30.53
C PHE A 63 -29.44 18.57 30.56
N HIS A 64 -29.80 17.78 31.58
CA HIS A 64 -29.37 16.37 31.65
C HIS A 64 -29.88 15.56 30.46
N LEU A 65 -31.10 15.83 29.99
CA LEU A 65 -31.69 15.18 28.82
C LEU A 65 -30.89 15.49 27.54
N ILE A 66 -30.51 16.75 27.31
CA ILE A 66 -29.70 17.19 26.16
C ILE A 66 -28.33 16.51 26.20
N LEU A 67 -27.65 16.58 27.34
CA LEU A 67 -26.30 16.04 27.51
C LEU A 67 -26.27 14.52 27.29
N VAL A 68 -27.21 13.77 27.88
CA VAL A 68 -27.32 12.32 27.67
C VAL A 68 -27.66 11.98 26.22
N SER A 69 -28.53 12.77 25.58
CA SER A 69 -28.89 12.58 24.17
C SER A 69 -27.68 12.80 23.25
N GLU A 70 -26.84 13.78 23.56
CA GLU A 70 -25.67 14.10 22.76
C GLU A 70 -24.54 13.10 22.93
N ILE A 71 -24.26 12.66 24.17
CA ILE A 71 -23.31 11.56 24.41
C ILE A 71 -23.75 10.32 23.65
N THR A 72 -25.05 10.00 23.68
CA THR A 72 -25.60 8.88 22.91
C THR A 72 -25.35 9.03 21.42
N LEU A 73 -25.56 10.23 20.86
CA LEU A 73 -25.31 10.54 19.45
C LEU A 73 -23.82 10.40 19.08
N ILE A 74 -22.92 10.92 19.92
CA ILE A 74 -21.46 10.82 19.72
C ILE A 74 -21.04 9.35 19.67
N LEU A 75 -21.44 8.57 20.68
CA LEU A 75 -21.11 7.14 20.76
C LEU A 75 -21.63 6.38 19.54
N LEU A 76 -22.88 6.61 19.14
CA LEU A 76 -23.48 5.96 17.99
C LEU A 76 -22.77 6.37 16.68
N SER A 77 -22.36 7.62 16.56
CA SER A 77 -21.59 8.14 15.41
C SER A 77 -20.17 7.59 15.32
N MET A 78 -19.61 7.06 16.41
CA MET A 78 -18.32 6.36 16.38
C MET A 78 -18.49 4.86 16.13
N ILE A 79 -19.40 4.20 16.84
CA ILE A 79 -19.54 2.75 16.81
C ILE A 79 -20.11 2.26 15.47
N VAL A 80 -21.18 2.90 14.97
CA VAL A 80 -21.89 2.43 13.77
C VAL A 80 -20.99 2.47 12.53
N PRO A 81 -20.26 3.56 12.23
CA PRO A 81 -19.39 3.59 11.05
C PRO A 81 -18.25 2.57 11.12
N THR A 82 -17.67 2.33 12.30
CA THR A 82 -16.60 1.32 12.46
C THR A 82 -17.08 -0.08 12.07
N ILE A 83 -18.31 -0.46 12.46
CA ILE A 83 -18.88 -1.77 12.11
C ILE A 83 -19.33 -1.78 10.65
N VAL A 84 -20.06 -0.76 10.22
CA VAL A 84 -20.68 -0.72 8.90
C VAL A 84 -19.65 -0.54 7.78
N PHE A 85 -18.58 0.24 7.98
CA PHE A 85 -17.51 0.35 6.99
C PHE A 85 -16.78 -0.97 6.78
N HIS A 86 -16.58 -1.79 7.81
CA HIS A 86 -16.02 -3.12 7.63
C HIS A 86 -16.87 -4.01 6.71
N MET A 87 -18.18 -3.76 6.63
CA MET A 87 -19.10 -4.53 5.79
C MET A 87 -19.29 -3.95 4.39
N ILE A 88 -19.36 -2.62 4.25
CA ILE A 88 -19.71 -1.94 3.01
C ILE A 88 -18.49 -1.63 2.14
N LEU A 89 -17.33 -1.40 2.75
CA LEU A 89 -16.11 -1.13 2.01
C LEU A 89 -15.66 -2.44 1.35
N ASP A 90 -15.35 -2.37 0.04
CA ASP A 90 -14.93 -3.55 -0.69
C ASP A 90 -13.65 -4.10 -0.05
N LYS A 91 -13.64 -5.40 0.23
CA LYS A 91 -12.41 -6.09 0.63
C LYS A 91 -11.44 -5.95 -0.55
N ASP A 92 -10.42 -5.11 -0.41
CA ASP A 92 -9.22 -5.28 -1.25
C ASP A 92 -8.79 -6.75 -1.13
N ILE A 93 -8.31 -7.33 -2.23
CA ILE A 93 -7.85 -8.73 -2.32
C ILE A 93 -7.10 -9.05 -1.02
N PRO A 94 -7.43 -10.14 -0.28
CA PRO A 94 -6.76 -10.42 0.97
C PRO A 94 -5.26 -10.36 0.73
N ASP A 95 -4.60 -9.41 1.39
CA ASP A 95 -3.21 -9.00 1.16
C ASP A 95 -2.27 -10.23 1.16
N PHE A 96 -2.66 -11.28 1.88
CA PHE A 96 -2.00 -12.59 1.92
C PHE A 96 -1.97 -13.34 0.57
N ASP A 97 -3.09 -13.47 -0.15
CA ASP A 97 -3.13 -14.18 -1.44
C ASP A 97 -2.39 -13.39 -2.52
N GLN A 98 -2.46 -12.06 -2.46
CA GLN A 98 -1.71 -11.19 -3.35
C GLN A 98 -0.20 -11.31 -3.10
N ARG A 99 0.24 -11.35 -1.83
CA ARG A 99 1.66 -11.54 -1.48
C ARG A 99 2.19 -12.88 -1.97
N LYS A 100 1.44 -13.96 -1.77
CA LYS A 100 1.88 -15.31 -2.17
C LYS A 100 2.11 -15.43 -3.67
N GLU A 101 1.19 -14.92 -4.49
CA GLU A 101 1.37 -14.94 -5.95
C GLU A 101 2.46 -13.99 -6.42
N VAL A 102 2.61 -12.81 -5.79
CA VAL A 102 3.71 -11.88 -6.08
C VAL A 102 5.07 -12.53 -5.77
N ASP A 103 5.20 -13.23 -4.64
CA ASP A 103 6.44 -13.93 -4.28
C ASP A 103 6.75 -15.09 -5.22
N ARG A 104 5.72 -15.85 -5.63
CA ARG A 104 5.87 -16.89 -6.65
C ARG A 104 6.37 -16.31 -7.98
N VAL A 105 5.78 -15.21 -8.42
CA VAL A 105 6.19 -14.53 -9.66
C VAL A 105 7.59 -13.94 -9.53
N ARG A 106 7.98 -13.40 -8.36
CA ARG A 106 9.35 -12.93 -8.10
C ARG A 106 10.37 -14.05 -8.27
N VAL A 107 10.13 -15.23 -7.69
CA VAL A 107 11.00 -16.40 -7.83
C VAL A 107 11.14 -16.80 -9.30
N ALA A 108 10.02 -16.94 -10.01
CA ALA A 108 10.03 -17.36 -11.42
C ALA A 108 10.71 -16.33 -12.34
N MET A 109 10.54 -15.04 -12.05
CA MET A 109 11.20 -13.93 -12.75
C MET A 109 12.73 -14.01 -12.63
N ILE A 110 13.23 -14.21 -11.41
CA ILE A 110 14.67 -14.29 -11.14
C ILE A 110 15.25 -15.55 -11.79
N GLU A 111 14.55 -16.69 -11.71
CA GLU A 111 14.97 -17.92 -12.40
C GLU A 111 15.02 -17.75 -13.92
N TYR A 112 14.03 -17.07 -14.50
CA TYR A 112 14.02 -16.72 -15.92
C TYR A 112 15.22 -15.86 -16.28
N ALA A 113 15.48 -14.78 -15.53
CA ALA A 113 16.63 -13.91 -15.77
C ALA A 113 17.95 -14.68 -15.66
N MET A 114 18.12 -15.49 -14.61
CA MET A 114 19.29 -16.36 -14.45
C MET A 114 19.49 -17.31 -15.65
N ASP A 115 18.42 -17.85 -16.23
CA ASP A 115 18.52 -18.72 -17.39
C ASP A 115 18.95 -17.97 -18.66
N GLN A 116 18.45 -16.76 -18.87
CA GLN A 116 18.93 -15.90 -19.95
C GLN A 116 20.41 -15.53 -19.77
N MET A 117 20.85 -15.27 -18.53
CA MET A 117 22.26 -14.95 -18.25
C MET A 117 23.22 -16.12 -18.53
N LYS A 118 22.75 -17.38 -18.57
CA LYS A 118 23.59 -18.53 -18.95
C LYS A 118 23.90 -18.54 -20.45
N LYS A 119 23.07 -17.89 -21.27
CA LYS A 119 23.20 -17.88 -22.74
C LYS A 119 24.25 -16.89 -23.24
N ILE A 120 24.72 -15.99 -22.36
CA ILE A 120 25.75 -15.00 -22.70
C ILE A 120 27.09 -15.36 -22.03
N TYR A 121 28.18 -14.92 -22.66
CA TYR A 121 29.50 -15.04 -22.07
C TYR A 121 29.64 -14.06 -20.90
N LEU A 122 30.12 -14.57 -19.76
CA LEU A 122 30.37 -13.78 -18.55
C LEU A 122 31.68 -14.24 -17.90
N PRO A 123 32.59 -13.33 -17.54
CA PRO A 123 33.73 -13.64 -16.69
C PRO A 123 33.29 -14.32 -15.40
N LYS A 124 34.07 -15.31 -14.94
CA LYS A 124 33.71 -16.16 -13.78
C LYS A 124 33.36 -15.35 -12.52
N LYS A 125 34.07 -14.24 -12.28
CA LYS A 125 33.83 -13.35 -11.14
C LYS A 125 32.46 -12.67 -11.21
N ILE A 126 32.17 -11.99 -12.32
CA ILE A 126 30.91 -11.28 -12.54
C ILE A 126 29.74 -12.27 -12.54
N ARG A 127 29.91 -13.45 -13.16
CA ARG A 127 28.90 -14.51 -13.11
C ARG A 127 28.57 -14.96 -11.68
N LYS A 128 29.58 -15.13 -10.83
CA LYS A 128 29.38 -15.53 -9.43
C LYS A 128 28.64 -14.45 -8.65
N GLN A 129 29.07 -13.19 -8.79
CA GLN A 129 28.48 -12.05 -8.11
C GLN A 129 27.03 -11.82 -8.55
N LEU A 130 26.77 -11.76 -9.86
CA LEU A 130 25.41 -11.60 -10.39
C LEU A 130 24.48 -12.73 -9.93
N LYS A 131 24.95 -13.98 -9.97
CA LYS A 131 24.16 -15.12 -9.48
C LYS A 131 23.83 -15.00 -7.99
N PHE A 132 24.78 -14.50 -7.20
CA PHE A 132 24.56 -14.27 -5.78
C PHE A 132 23.53 -13.16 -5.56
N ASP A 133 23.68 -12.02 -6.23
CA ASP A 133 22.79 -10.87 -6.09
C ASP A 133 21.35 -11.20 -6.53
N LEU A 134 21.19 -11.87 -7.69
CA LEU A 134 19.88 -12.33 -8.16
C LEU A 134 19.23 -13.30 -7.16
N ARG A 135 19.99 -14.24 -6.59
CA ARG A 135 19.44 -15.16 -5.58
C ARG A 135 19.10 -14.50 -4.26
N ALA A 136 19.84 -13.46 -3.88
CA ALA A 136 19.55 -12.68 -2.67
C ALA A 136 18.17 -12.01 -2.78
N GLN A 137 17.77 -11.58 -3.98
CA GLN A 137 16.43 -11.04 -4.23
C GLN A 137 15.30 -12.07 -4.05
N MET A 138 15.60 -13.38 -4.11
CA MET A 138 14.62 -14.45 -3.89
C MET A 138 14.34 -14.73 -2.41
N ASN A 139 15.00 -14.04 -1.46
CA ASN A 139 15.04 -14.43 -0.04
C ASN A 139 15.58 -15.86 0.21
N GLN A 140 16.33 -16.44 -0.73
CA GLN A 140 16.88 -17.80 -0.64
C GLN A 140 18.34 -17.84 -0.15
N THR A 141 18.98 -16.69 0.11
CA THR A 141 20.34 -16.65 0.63
C THR A 141 20.35 -16.71 2.16
N SER A 142 21.07 -17.68 2.72
CA SER A 142 21.34 -17.73 4.15
C SER A 142 22.19 -16.54 4.59
N MET A 143 21.93 -16.00 5.79
CA MET A 143 22.69 -14.89 6.39
C MET A 143 24.20 -15.20 6.48
N VAL A 144 24.56 -16.48 6.58
CA VAL A 144 25.96 -16.95 6.58
C VAL A 144 26.64 -16.75 5.22
N ASP A 145 25.91 -17.00 4.13
CA ASP A 145 26.44 -16.79 2.78
C ASP A 145 26.59 -15.30 2.46
N PHE A 146 25.69 -14.47 2.98
CA PHE A 146 25.77 -13.01 2.89
C PHE A 146 27.01 -12.44 3.59
N ALA A 147 27.27 -12.85 4.83
CA ALA A 147 28.47 -12.42 5.56
C ALA A 147 29.78 -12.87 4.88
N ARG A 148 29.79 -14.07 4.29
CA ARG A 148 30.95 -14.59 3.54
C ARG A 148 31.23 -13.77 2.28
N GLU A 149 30.19 -13.39 1.55
CA GLU A 149 30.34 -12.63 0.30
C GLU A 149 30.71 -11.17 0.60
N ILE A 150 30.15 -10.52 1.64
CA ILE A 150 30.57 -9.18 2.09
C ILE A 150 32.07 -9.16 2.42
N LYS A 151 32.55 -10.14 3.19
CA LYS A 151 33.98 -10.27 3.51
C LYS A 151 34.85 -10.46 2.26
N TYR A 152 34.31 -11.09 1.21
CA TYR A 152 35.01 -11.31 -0.06
C TYR A 152 35.00 -10.07 -0.96
N THR A 153 33.92 -9.28 -0.95
CA THR A 153 33.77 -8.04 -1.72
C THR A 153 34.60 -6.91 -1.12
N ILE A 154 34.60 -6.72 0.21
CA ILE A 154 35.42 -5.70 0.91
C ILE A 154 36.92 -5.94 0.70
N LYS A 155 37.33 -7.19 0.50
CA LYS A 155 38.74 -7.56 0.34
C LYS A 155 39.27 -7.38 -1.09
N GLN A 156 38.42 -7.01 -2.06
CA GLN A 156 38.83 -6.80 -3.45
C GLN A 156 39.20 -5.34 -3.70
N LYS A 157 40.32 -5.13 -4.41
CA LYS A 157 40.64 -3.82 -5.01
C LYS A 157 39.50 -3.42 -5.95
N GLU A 158 39.21 -2.12 -6.01
CA GLU A 158 38.32 -1.52 -7.01
C GLU A 158 38.66 -2.08 -8.40
N LEU A 159 37.63 -2.41 -9.16
CA LEU A 159 37.83 -2.94 -10.50
C LEU A 159 38.39 -1.83 -11.40
N PRO A 160 39.26 -2.17 -12.36
CA PRO A 160 39.64 -1.22 -13.40
C PRO A 160 38.39 -0.80 -14.20
N ASP A 161 38.37 0.43 -14.69
CA ASP A 161 37.15 1.09 -15.20
C ASP A 161 36.52 0.34 -16.39
N ASP A 162 37.32 -0.37 -17.18
CA ASP A 162 36.87 -1.24 -18.28
C ASP A 162 35.98 -2.41 -17.80
N GLN A 163 36.24 -2.92 -16.59
CA GLN A 163 35.42 -3.98 -15.99
C GLN A 163 34.20 -3.45 -15.22
N LYS A 164 34.19 -2.17 -14.86
CA LYS A 164 33.02 -1.51 -14.26
C LYS A 164 31.92 -1.33 -15.31
N GLU A 165 32.25 -0.75 -16.46
CA GLU A 165 31.29 -0.54 -17.55
C GLU A 165 30.69 -1.87 -18.05
N PHE A 166 31.54 -2.89 -18.26
CA PHE A 166 31.07 -4.22 -18.64
C PHE A 166 30.15 -4.84 -17.57
N ARG A 167 30.44 -4.64 -16.28
CA ARG A 167 29.55 -5.07 -15.19
C ARG A 167 28.21 -4.34 -15.27
N ALA A 168 28.20 -3.02 -15.41
CA ALA A 168 26.99 -2.23 -15.50
C ALA A 168 26.10 -2.71 -16.66
N GLU A 169 26.68 -2.99 -17.82
CA GLU A 169 25.95 -3.54 -18.97
C GLU A 169 25.31 -4.89 -18.66
N VAL A 170 26.06 -5.78 -18.00
CA VAL A 170 25.55 -7.10 -17.58
C VAL A 170 24.38 -6.97 -16.60
N TYR A 171 24.46 -6.08 -15.62
CA TYR A 171 23.37 -5.86 -14.65
C TYR A 171 22.14 -5.21 -15.32
N ARG A 172 22.34 -4.21 -16.19
CA ARG A 172 21.26 -3.62 -17.02
C ARG A 172 20.55 -4.69 -17.84
N TYR A 173 21.31 -5.60 -18.45
CA TYR A 173 20.73 -6.70 -19.22
C TYR A 173 19.94 -7.66 -18.32
N ALA A 174 20.45 -8.04 -17.14
CA ALA A 174 19.74 -8.86 -16.18
C ALA A 174 18.41 -8.21 -15.73
N PHE A 175 18.43 -6.95 -15.30
CA PHE A 175 17.22 -6.22 -14.90
C PHE A 175 16.21 -6.08 -16.05
N ARG A 176 16.69 -5.93 -17.29
CA ARG A 176 15.82 -5.96 -18.47
C ARG A 176 15.09 -7.29 -18.62
N GLN A 177 15.78 -8.42 -18.44
CA GLN A 177 15.15 -9.75 -18.53
C GLN A 177 14.07 -9.96 -17.45
N GLU A 178 14.29 -9.46 -16.24
CA GLU A 178 13.28 -9.49 -15.17
C GLU A 178 12.04 -8.67 -15.52
N ARG A 179 12.24 -7.45 -16.03
CA ARG A 179 11.15 -6.59 -16.50
C ARG A 179 10.37 -7.20 -17.65
N ASP A 180 11.06 -7.79 -18.62
CA ASP A 180 10.44 -8.45 -19.78
C ASP A 180 9.56 -9.62 -19.33
N TYR A 181 10.00 -10.39 -18.33
CA TYR A 181 9.19 -11.46 -17.74
C TYR A 181 7.95 -10.89 -17.03
N LEU A 182 8.10 -9.88 -16.19
CA LEU A 182 6.96 -9.25 -15.51
C LEU A 182 5.98 -8.61 -16.48
N GLY A 183 6.46 -8.01 -17.56
CA GLY A 183 5.63 -7.44 -18.62
C GLY A 183 4.71 -8.49 -19.25
N LYS A 184 5.23 -9.69 -19.51
CA LYS A 184 4.45 -10.82 -20.05
C LYS A 184 3.40 -11.31 -19.05
N ILE A 185 3.78 -11.53 -17.79
CA ILE A 185 2.86 -12.04 -16.76
C ILE A 185 1.79 -11.01 -16.40
N ALA A 186 2.14 -9.73 -16.28
CA ALA A 186 1.19 -8.66 -15.93
C ALA A 186 0.10 -8.43 -17.00
N GLN A 187 0.37 -8.78 -18.27
CA GLN A 187 -0.65 -8.76 -19.32
C GLN A 187 -1.65 -9.92 -19.19
N GLN A 188 -1.19 -11.09 -18.74
CA GLN A 188 -2.00 -12.29 -18.58
C GLN A 188 -2.85 -12.25 -17.29
N GLU A 189 -2.28 -11.76 -16.20
CA GLU A 189 -2.89 -11.84 -14.86
C GLU A 189 -3.31 -10.46 -14.33
N ARG A 190 -4.43 -9.93 -14.86
CA ARG A 190 -4.97 -8.62 -14.43
C ARG A 190 -5.32 -8.54 -12.94
N LYS A 191 -5.62 -9.69 -12.31
CA LYS A 191 -6.04 -9.78 -10.90
C LYS A 191 -4.97 -9.27 -9.93
N TYR A 192 -3.70 -9.56 -10.18
CA TYR A 192 -2.58 -9.20 -9.29
C TYR A 192 -1.75 -8.02 -9.80
N ARG A 193 -2.25 -7.29 -10.80
CA ARG A 193 -1.55 -6.20 -11.49
C ARG A 193 -0.92 -5.17 -10.54
N ARG A 194 -1.60 -4.78 -9.45
CA ARG A 194 -1.02 -3.83 -8.46
C ARG A 194 0.27 -4.37 -7.83
N GLY A 195 0.30 -5.67 -7.50
CA GLY A 195 1.44 -6.35 -6.90
C GLY A 195 2.60 -6.46 -7.89
N PHE A 196 2.33 -6.84 -9.13
CA PHE A 196 3.35 -6.90 -10.18
C PHE A 196 3.92 -5.52 -10.53
N LEU A 197 3.09 -4.47 -10.53
CA LEU A 197 3.56 -3.09 -10.70
C LEU A 197 4.46 -2.64 -9.55
N ALA A 198 4.20 -3.09 -8.32
CA ALA A 198 5.09 -2.82 -7.19
C ALA A 198 6.45 -3.50 -7.37
N LEU A 199 6.45 -4.77 -7.80
CA LEU A 199 7.68 -5.51 -8.10
C LEU A 199 8.47 -4.88 -9.27
N TYR A 200 7.79 -4.43 -10.31
CA TYR A 200 8.40 -3.70 -11.43
C TYR A 200 9.09 -2.41 -10.97
N ARG A 201 8.44 -1.63 -10.09
CA ARG A 201 9.05 -0.43 -9.50
C ARG A 201 10.26 -0.74 -8.63
N GLN A 202 10.23 -1.85 -7.88
CA GLN A 202 11.39 -2.29 -7.09
C GLN A 202 12.60 -2.56 -7.98
N ILE A 203 12.41 -3.26 -9.11
CA ILE A 203 13.50 -3.54 -10.06
C ILE A 203 14.08 -2.25 -10.64
N LEU A 204 13.23 -1.29 -11.02
CA LEU A 204 13.70 0.01 -11.52
C LEU A 204 14.51 0.78 -10.46
N MET A 205 14.05 0.80 -9.21
CA MET A 205 14.78 1.41 -8.11
C MET A 205 16.14 0.72 -7.89
N SER A 206 16.18 -0.61 -7.95
CA SER A 206 17.43 -1.37 -7.85
C SER A 206 18.39 -1.06 -9.00
N GLU A 207 17.89 -0.94 -10.23
CA GLU A 207 18.69 -0.54 -11.38
C GLU A 207 19.27 0.87 -11.19
N VAL A 208 18.47 1.83 -10.71
CA VAL A 208 18.97 3.19 -10.42
C VAL A 208 20.08 3.15 -9.36
N VAL A 209 19.86 2.50 -8.22
CA VAL A 209 20.85 2.42 -7.13
C VAL A 209 22.16 1.78 -7.59
N PHE A 210 22.09 0.71 -8.39
CA PHE A 210 23.29 0.05 -8.91
C PHE A 210 24.04 0.85 -9.98
N LEU A 211 23.38 1.80 -10.64
CA LEU A 211 23.96 2.61 -11.72
C LEU A 211 24.38 4.01 -11.27
N ASP A 212 23.83 4.52 -10.17
CA ASP A 212 24.21 5.83 -9.60
C ASP A 212 25.58 5.78 -8.90
N ASP A 213 25.95 4.61 -8.36
CA ASP A 213 27.24 4.34 -7.70
C ASP A 213 28.47 4.44 -8.66
N GLU A 214 28.24 4.76 -9.94
CA GLU A 214 29.28 4.97 -10.96
C GLU A 214 29.52 6.45 -11.33
N ASN A 215 28.71 7.39 -10.82
CA ASN A 215 28.85 8.83 -11.13
C ASN A 215 29.55 9.67 -10.04
N ASP A 216 29.92 9.07 -8.91
CA ASP A 216 30.73 9.67 -7.82
C ASP A 216 32.13 9.04 -7.78
#